data_AF-R5MCT5-F1
#
_entry.id   AF-R5MCT5-F1
#
_cell.length_a   1.000
_cell.length_b   1.000
_cell.length_c   1.000
_cell.angle_alpha   90.00
_cell.angle_beta   90.00
_cell.angle_gamma   90.00
#
_symmetry.space_group_name_H-M   'P 1'
#
loop_
_entity.id
_entity.type
_entity.pdbx_description
1 polymer ?
#
loop_
_entity_poly.entity_id
_entity_poly.type
_entity_poly.pdbx_seq_one_letter_code
_entity_poly.pdbx_strand_id
1 'polypeptide(L)'
;MQCGATCLRMICKHYGAEYSLEYLSRLCFATNEGVSLLGMSEAAERLGLHTICGRLGPEQLCNMPLPCILHWNQNHFVVLYRISKNGKKFYIADPGKGLLTRSAEEMEEHWISTHSEGGDKGVAMLIETTPAFYDRMKNSGDCGENRSFRFLFGYLKKYRKYFGQIAVGLALGCLLQLVLPFLTQAIVDVGVKNRDIGFVWLVLLG
;
A
#
# COMPACT_ATOMS: atom_id res chain seq x y z
N MET A 1 -25.06 13.97 -2.26
CA MET A 1 -24.33 15.14 -2.80
C MET A 1 -22.89 15.23 -2.31
N GLN A 2 -22.56 14.89 -1.05
CA GLN A 2 -21.17 14.88 -0.55
C GLN A 2 -20.48 13.49 -0.59
N CYS A 3 -20.83 12.63 -1.54
CA CYS A 3 -20.29 11.27 -1.62
C CYS A 3 -18.77 11.28 -1.81
N GLY A 4 -18.24 12.11 -2.72
CA GLY A 4 -16.81 12.23 -2.96
C GLY A 4 -15.98 12.67 -1.73
N ALA A 5 -16.41 13.75 -1.05
CA ALA A 5 -15.76 14.21 0.18
C ALA A 5 -15.82 13.17 1.31
N THR A 6 -16.93 12.42 1.40
CA THR A 6 -17.07 11.33 2.37
C THR A 6 -16.16 10.14 2.03
N CYS A 7 -16.00 9.78 0.75
CA CYS A 7 -15.06 8.76 0.30
C CYS A 7 -13.61 9.14 0.67
N LEU A 8 -13.23 10.39 0.42
CA LEU A 8 -11.90 10.88 0.79
C LEU A 8 -11.69 10.85 2.31
N ARG A 9 -12.72 11.20 3.10
CA ARG A 9 -12.70 11.07 4.57
C ARG A 9 -12.49 9.63 5.03
N MET A 10 -13.20 8.68 4.42
CA MET A 10 -13.06 7.25 4.74
C MET A 10 -11.64 6.76 4.46
N ILE A 11 -11.03 7.19 3.35
CA ILE A 11 -9.65 6.83 3.03
C ILE A 11 -8.64 7.48 3.97
N CYS A 12 -8.80 8.77 4.28
CA CYS A 12 -7.94 9.43 5.28
C CYS A 12 -8.02 8.72 6.64
N LYS A 13 -9.23 8.35 7.07
CA LYS A 13 -9.46 7.62 8.32
C LYS A 13 -8.85 6.22 8.27
N HIS A 14 -8.88 5.54 7.13
CA HIS A 14 -8.20 4.25 6.93
C HIS A 14 -6.70 4.35 7.19
N TYR A 15 -6.07 5.45 6.75
CA TYR A 15 -4.66 5.74 7.00
C TYR A 15 -4.37 6.43 8.35
N GLY A 16 -5.40 6.65 9.17
CA GLY A 16 -5.27 7.13 10.54
C GLY A 16 -5.38 8.66 10.73
N ALA A 17 -5.70 9.40 9.67
CA ALA A 17 -5.96 10.84 9.74
C ALA A 17 -7.47 11.12 9.81
N GLU A 18 -7.90 11.87 10.83
CA GLU A 18 -9.29 12.31 10.96
C GLU A 18 -9.43 13.76 10.50
N TYR A 19 -10.23 13.98 9.47
CA TYR A 19 -10.61 15.31 8.99
C TYR A 19 -12.11 15.49 9.12
N SER A 20 -12.54 16.73 9.38
CA SER A 20 -13.96 17.09 9.36
C SER A 20 -14.49 17.01 7.92
N LEU A 21 -15.75 16.60 7.78
CA LEU A 21 -16.40 16.52 6.47
C LEU A 21 -16.52 17.92 5.83
N GLU A 22 -16.70 18.95 6.64
CA GLU A 22 -16.74 20.35 6.18
C GLU A 22 -15.41 20.78 5.57
N TYR A 23 -14.28 20.49 6.22
CA TYR A 23 -12.95 20.80 5.70
C TYR A 23 -12.71 20.10 4.36
N LEU A 24 -13.01 18.80 4.27
CA LEU A 24 -12.83 18.04 3.04
C LEU A 24 -13.78 18.49 1.93
N SER A 25 -15.03 18.84 2.26
CA SER A 25 -15.99 19.34 1.26
C SER A 25 -15.55 20.68 0.66
N ARG A 26 -14.97 21.57 1.48
CA ARG A 26 -14.36 22.82 1.00
C ARG A 26 -13.13 22.54 0.14
N LEU A 27 -12.29 21.58 0.53
CA LEU A 27 -11.07 21.23 -0.19
C LEU A 27 -11.36 20.60 -1.55
N CYS A 28 -12.39 19.76 -1.65
CA CYS A 28 -12.86 19.13 -2.88
C CYS A 28 -13.67 20.05 -3.79
N PHE A 29 -13.89 21.33 -3.41
CA PHE A 29 -14.77 22.27 -4.11
C PHE A 29 -16.16 21.68 -4.40
N ALA A 30 -16.78 21.07 -3.39
CA ALA A 30 -18.10 20.46 -3.55
C ALA A 30 -19.15 21.51 -3.97
N THR A 31 -19.81 21.28 -5.11
CA THR A 31 -20.88 22.14 -5.63
C THR A 31 -22.26 21.49 -5.39
N ASN A 32 -23.33 22.20 -5.75
CA ASN A 32 -24.68 21.64 -5.77
C ASN A 32 -24.85 20.51 -6.81
N GLU A 33 -23.89 20.29 -7.71
CA GLU A 33 -23.92 19.16 -8.64
C GLU A 33 -23.12 17.96 -8.13
N GLY A 34 -22.39 18.12 -7.03
CA GLY A 34 -21.56 17.08 -6.42
C GLY A 34 -20.07 17.44 -6.44
N VAL A 35 -19.22 16.40 -6.47
CA VAL A 35 -17.76 16.56 -6.48
C VAL A 35 -17.22 15.87 -7.73
N SER A 36 -16.40 16.58 -8.51
CA SER A 36 -15.74 16.00 -9.67
C SER A 36 -14.57 15.09 -9.26
N LEU A 37 -14.25 14.09 -10.09
CA LEU A 37 -13.09 13.22 -9.87
C LEU A 37 -11.79 14.05 -9.79
N LEU A 38 -11.67 15.08 -10.63
CA LEU A 38 -10.54 16.02 -10.63
C LEU A 38 -10.46 16.78 -9.30
N GLY A 39 -11.57 17.32 -8.80
CA GLY A 39 -11.60 18.03 -7.51
C GLY A 39 -11.23 17.13 -6.34
N MET A 40 -11.63 15.84 -6.36
CA MET A 40 -11.18 14.86 -5.37
C MET A 40 -9.68 14.58 -5.46
N SER A 41 -9.15 14.42 -6.68
CA SER A 41 -7.72 14.18 -6.92
C SER A 41 -6.88 15.37 -6.43
N GLU A 42 -7.25 16.60 -6.78
CA GLU A 42 -6.56 17.81 -6.29
C GLU A 42 -6.65 17.94 -4.76
N ALA A 43 -7.80 17.65 -4.17
CA ALA A 43 -7.96 17.68 -2.72
C ALA A 43 -7.08 16.63 -2.03
N ALA A 44 -7.02 15.42 -2.57
CA ALA A 44 -6.16 14.36 -2.07
C ALA A 44 -4.67 14.75 -2.14
N GLU A 45 -4.22 15.30 -3.26
CA GLU A 45 -2.84 15.82 -3.43
C GLU A 45 -2.52 16.91 -2.41
N ARG A 46 -3.47 17.83 -2.12
CA ARG A 46 -3.30 18.84 -1.06
C ARG A 46 -3.18 18.25 0.34
N LEU A 47 -3.81 17.10 0.60
CA LEU A 47 -3.66 16.35 1.85
C LEU A 47 -2.33 15.58 1.90
N GLY A 48 -1.56 15.53 0.81
CA GLY A 48 -0.34 14.74 0.68
C GLY A 48 -0.59 13.30 0.25
N LEU A 49 -1.77 12.99 -0.29
CA LEU A 49 -2.05 11.69 -0.91
C LEU A 49 -1.73 11.78 -2.40
N HIS A 50 -1.04 10.78 -2.93
CA HIS A 50 -0.85 10.67 -4.37
C HIS A 50 -2.04 9.97 -5.01
N THR A 51 -2.54 10.50 -6.11
CA THR A 51 -3.71 9.94 -6.80
C THR A 51 -3.47 9.65 -8.27
N ILE A 52 -3.98 8.50 -8.73
CA ILE A 52 -3.97 8.11 -10.13
C ILE A 52 -5.39 7.77 -10.55
N CYS A 53 -5.93 8.53 -11.50
CA CYS A 53 -7.26 8.30 -12.06
C CYS A 53 -7.15 7.58 -13.40
N GLY A 54 -7.95 6.54 -13.61
CA GLY A 54 -7.90 5.78 -14.85
C GLY A 54 -9.15 4.93 -15.10
N ARG A 55 -9.26 4.45 -16.33
CA ARG A 55 -10.23 3.43 -16.72
C ARG A 55 -9.57 2.06 -16.62
N LEU A 56 -10.14 1.18 -15.81
CA LEU A 56 -9.60 -0.16 -15.53
C LEU A 56 -10.62 -1.22 -15.92
N GLY A 57 -10.13 -2.36 -16.39
CA GLY A 57 -10.94 -3.57 -16.52
C GLY A 57 -11.13 -4.30 -15.17
N PRO A 58 -12.11 -5.20 -15.05
CA PRO A 58 -12.37 -5.98 -13.82
C PRO A 58 -11.16 -6.79 -13.34
N GLU A 59 -10.44 -7.43 -14.26
CA GLU A 59 -9.25 -8.20 -13.93
C GLU A 59 -8.09 -7.32 -13.43
N GLN A 60 -7.95 -6.12 -14.00
CA GLN A 60 -6.93 -5.17 -13.59
C GLN A 60 -7.23 -4.63 -12.19
N LEU A 61 -8.50 -4.32 -11.89
CA LEU A 61 -8.94 -3.84 -10.58
C LEU A 61 -8.55 -4.81 -9.45
N CYS A 62 -8.60 -6.11 -9.69
CA CYS A 62 -8.22 -7.13 -8.71
C CYS A 62 -6.74 -7.06 -8.28
N ASN A 63 -5.88 -6.46 -9.11
CA ASN A 63 -4.45 -6.33 -8.85
C ASN A 63 -4.03 -4.92 -8.37
N MET A 64 -4.98 -3.99 -8.24
CA MET A 64 -4.69 -2.61 -7.87
C MET A 64 -4.51 -2.41 -6.36
N PRO A 65 -3.79 -1.36 -5.93
CA PRO A 65 -3.69 -1.00 -4.53
C PRO A 65 -5.06 -0.62 -3.94
N LEU A 66 -5.33 -1.14 -2.74
CA LEU A 66 -6.54 -0.85 -1.96
C LEU A 66 -6.15 -0.08 -0.67
N PRO A 67 -7.03 0.80 -0.15
CA PRO A 67 -8.35 1.16 -0.68
C PRO A 67 -8.30 2.10 -1.89
N CYS A 68 -9.29 2.01 -2.78
CA CYS A 68 -9.46 2.91 -3.93
C CYS A 68 -10.90 3.44 -4.03
N ILE A 69 -11.10 4.55 -4.73
CA ILE A 69 -12.43 5.12 -4.99
C ILE A 69 -12.90 4.68 -6.38
N LEU A 70 -14.15 4.24 -6.46
CA LEU A 70 -14.79 3.81 -7.70
C LEU A 70 -15.94 4.74 -8.06
N HIS A 71 -16.08 5.03 -9.35
CA HIS A 71 -17.25 5.71 -9.88
C HIS A 71 -18.37 4.69 -10.07
N TRP A 72 -19.50 4.91 -9.41
CA TRP A 72 -20.57 3.93 -9.23
C TRP A 72 -21.88 4.45 -9.83
N ASN A 73 -22.59 3.63 -10.61
CA ASN A 73 -23.87 3.98 -11.23
C ASN A 73 -23.87 5.32 -11.97
N GLN A 74 -22.73 5.72 -12.52
CA GLN A 74 -22.50 6.96 -13.27
C GLN A 74 -22.78 8.27 -12.53
N ASN A 75 -23.18 8.22 -11.25
CA ASN A 75 -23.63 9.38 -10.47
C ASN A 75 -23.20 9.33 -8.98
N HIS A 76 -22.40 8.34 -8.58
CA HIS A 76 -22.01 8.13 -7.19
C HIS A 76 -20.54 7.71 -7.05
N PHE A 77 -19.99 7.87 -5.85
CA PHE A 77 -18.65 7.40 -5.52
C PHE A 77 -18.71 6.48 -4.31
N VAL A 78 -17.95 5.38 -4.40
CA VAL A 78 -17.83 4.39 -3.34
C VAL A 78 -16.37 4.02 -3.10
N VAL A 79 -16.03 3.52 -1.92
CA VAL A 79 -14.66 3.08 -1.60
C VAL A 79 -14.60 1.56 -1.63
N LEU A 80 -13.78 0.99 -2.51
CA LEU A 80 -13.42 -0.42 -2.47
C LEU A 80 -12.25 -0.59 -1.50
N TYR A 81 -12.47 -1.26 -0.38
CA TYR A 81 -11.45 -1.41 0.67
C TYR A 81 -10.87 -2.81 0.77
N ARG A 82 -11.54 -3.82 0.21
CA ARG A 82 -11.05 -5.20 0.22
C ARG A 82 -11.65 -5.99 -0.93
N ILE A 83 -10.85 -6.89 -1.48
CA ILE A 83 -11.28 -7.94 -2.41
C ILE A 83 -11.00 -9.29 -1.75
N SER A 84 -11.91 -10.25 -1.92
CA SER A 84 -11.72 -11.62 -1.41
C SER A 84 -10.58 -12.33 -2.16
N LYS A 85 -9.89 -13.25 -1.49
CA LYS A 85 -8.76 -14.00 -2.06
C LYS A 85 -9.11 -14.79 -3.33
N ASN A 86 -10.39 -15.17 -3.47
CA ASN A 86 -10.92 -15.89 -4.62
C ASN A 86 -11.45 -14.96 -5.73
N GLY A 87 -11.36 -13.64 -5.58
CA GLY A 87 -11.85 -12.66 -6.56
C GLY A 87 -13.38 -12.55 -6.67
N LYS A 88 -14.15 -13.35 -5.93
CA LYS A 88 -15.62 -13.44 -6.08
C LYS A 88 -16.43 -12.43 -5.28
N LYS A 89 -15.81 -11.78 -4.30
CA LYS A 89 -16.49 -10.85 -3.37
C LYS A 89 -15.71 -9.56 -3.24
N PHE A 90 -16.43 -8.47 -3.43
CA PHE A 90 -15.94 -7.09 -3.33
C PHE A 90 -16.55 -6.44 -2.10
N TYR A 91 -15.71 -5.83 -1.26
CA TYR A 91 -16.14 -5.17 -0.04
C TYR A 91 -16.06 -3.66 -0.23
N ILE A 92 -17.23 -3.03 -0.26
CA ILE A 92 -17.42 -1.64 -0.64
C ILE A 92 -17.94 -0.87 0.57
N ALA A 93 -17.42 0.33 0.79
CA ALA A 93 -17.97 1.30 1.71
C ALA A 93 -18.68 2.39 0.90
N ASP A 94 -20.01 2.41 1.00
CA ASP A 94 -20.88 3.37 0.35
C ASP A 94 -21.23 4.50 1.36
N PRO A 95 -20.96 5.78 1.05
CA PRO A 95 -21.33 6.90 1.91
C PRO A 95 -22.81 6.95 2.34
N GLY A 96 -23.73 6.44 1.50
CA GLY A 96 -25.17 6.46 1.76
C GLY A 96 -25.73 5.16 2.35
N LYS A 97 -25.07 4.02 2.10
CA LYS A 97 -25.57 2.68 2.48
C LYS A 97 -24.70 1.95 3.49
N GLY A 98 -23.53 2.50 3.84
CA GLY A 98 -22.59 1.88 4.75
C GLY A 98 -21.76 0.77 4.09
N LEU A 99 -21.41 -0.26 4.86
CA LEU A 99 -20.56 -1.35 4.39
C LEU A 99 -21.40 -2.39 3.63
N LEU A 100 -21.02 -2.64 2.39
CA LEU A 100 -21.68 -3.56 1.48
C LEU A 100 -20.69 -4.64 1.01
N THR A 101 -21.22 -5.84 0.78
CA THR A 101 -20.49 -6.91 0.08
C THR A 101 -21.23 -7.21 -1.21
N ARG A 102 -20.51 -7.24 -2.33
CA ARG A 102 -21.06 -7.48 -3.67
C ARG A 102 -20.36 -8.63 -4.36
N SER A 103 -21.08 -9.33 -5.21
CA SER A 103 -20.48 -10.34 -6.09
C SER A 103 -19.71 -9.68 -7.23
N ALA A 104 -18.94 -10.46 -7.99
CA ALA A 104 -18.21 -9.94 -9.16
C ALA A 104 -19.18 -9.44 -10.24
N GLU A 105 -20.29 -10.14 -10.44
CA GLU A 105 -21.31 -9.81 -11.44
C GLU A 105 -22.03 -8.50 -11.09
N GLU A 106 -22.46 -8.35 -9.82
CA GLU A 106 -23.07 -7.09 -9.35
C GLU A 106 -22.08 -5.92 -9.43
N MET A 107 -20.80 -6.19 -9.16
CA MET A 107 -19.73 -5.21 -9.22
C MET A 107 -19.57 -4.67 -10.65
N GLU A 108 -19.52 -5.56 -11.63
CA GLU A 108 -19.39 -5.22 -13.05
C GLU A 108 -20.59 -4.40 -13.54
N GLU A 109 -21.81 -4.84 -13.23
CA GLU A 109 -23.04 -4.15 -13.64
C GLU A 109 -23.10 -2.68 -13.18
N HIS A 110 -22.61 -2.39 -11.97
CA HIS A 110 -22.72 -1.06 -11.36
C HIS A 110 -21.49 -0.17 -11.61
N TRP A 111 -20.32 -0.76 -11.83
CA TRP A 111 -19.05 -0.04 -11.97
C TRP A 111 -18.65 0.21 -13.41
N ILE A 112 -19.00 -0.69 -14.34
CA ILE A 112 -18.66 -0.52 -15.75
C ILE A 112 -19.45 0.67 -16.29
N SER A 113 -18.73 1.67 -16.81
CA SER A 113 -19.33 2.86 -17.40
C SER A 113 -19.15 2.91 -18.91
N THR A 114 -18.25 2.09 -19.45
CA THR A 114 -17.88 2.14 -20.86
C THR A 114 -17.77 0.73 -21.40
N HIS A 115 -18.70 0.41 -22.31
CA HIS A 115 -18.65 -0.77 -23.16
C HIS A 115 -18.05 -0.33 -24.50
N SER A 116 -16.84 -0.77 -24.81
CA SER A 116 -16.17 -0.48 -26.09
C SER A 116 -15.56 -1.77 -26.63
N GLU A 117 -15.25 -1.80 -27.94
CA GLU A 117 -14.69 -2.99 -28.61
C GLU A 117 -13.40 -3.54 -27.97
N GLY A 118 -12.70 -2.72 -27.16
CA GLY A 118 -11.53 -3.09 -26.38
C GLY A 118 -11.80 -3.57 -24.94
N GLY A 119 -13.04 -3.96 -24.61
CA GLY A 119 -13.44 -4.52 -23.32
C GLY A 119 -14.14 -3.55 -22.37
N ASP A 120 -14.83 -4.11 -21.39
CA ASP A 120 -15.58 -3.36 -20.38
C ASP A 120 -14.65 -2.65 -19.40
N LYS A 121 -14.88 -1.34 -19.22
CA LYS A 121 -14.03 -0.51 -18.36
C LYS A 121 -14.86 0.34 -17.40
N GLY A 122 -14.41 0.39 -16.15
CA GLY A 122 -14.92 1.27 -15.11
C GLY A 122 -13.91 2.34 -14.72
N VAL A 123 -14.39 3.45 -14.17
CA VAL A 123 -13.51 4.55 -13.69
C VAL A 123 -13.14 4.29 -12.23
N ALA A 124 -11.84 4.37 -11.94
CA ALA A 124 -11.30 4.25 -10.60
C ALA A 124 -10.26 5.35 -10.33
N MET A 125 -10.19 5.75 -9.06
CA MET A 125 -9.15 6.62 -8.52
C MET A 125 -8.37 5.83 -7.47
N LEU A 126 -7.13 5.51 -7.83
CA LEU A 126 -6.15 4.86 -6.97
C LEU A 126 -5.51 5.90 -6.06
N ILE A 127 -5.28 5.53 -4.80
CA ILE A 127 -4.72 6.44 -3.80
C ILE A 127 -3.56 5.77 -3.07
N GLU A 128 -2.44 6.48 -3.01
CA GLU A 128 -1.26 6.07 -2.27
C GLU A 128 -0.85 7.15 -1.27
N THR A 129 -0.39 6.75 -0.09
CA THR A 129 0.09 7.71 0.91
C THR A 129 1.51 8.13 0.60
N THR A 130 1.79 9.44 0.66
CA THR A 130 3.17 9.97 0.58
C THR A 130 3.68 10.35 1.97
N PRO A 131 5.00 10.58 2.15
CA PRO A 131 5.55 11.11 3.40
C PRO A 131 4.86 12.42 3.83
N ALA A 132 4.51 13.28 2.87
CA ALA A 132 3.85 14.55 3.14
C ALA A 132 2.48 14.40 3.81
N PHE A 133 1.76 13.29 3.58
CA PHE A 133 0.50 13.00 4.26
C PHE A 133 0.70 12.85 5.77
N TYR A 134 1.73 12.11 6.18
CA TYR A 134 2.03 11.87 7.59
C TYR A 134 2.64 13.08 8.28
N ASP A 135 3.45 13.87 7.57
CA ASP A 135 3.99 15.13 8.11
C ASP A 135 2.88 16.14 8.39
N ARG A 136 1.89 16.26 7.49
CA ARG A 136 0.70 17.11 7.71
C ARG A 136 -0.13 16.61 8.89
N MET A 137 -0.32 15.30 9.01
CA MET A 137 -1.01 14.69 10.15
C MET A 137 -0.31 15.00 11.48
N LYS A 138 1.03 15.00 11.52
CA LYS A 138 1.82 15.36 12.71
C LYS A 138 1.64 16.83 13.10
N ASN A 139 1.65 17.73 12.12
CA ASN A 139 1.50 19.18 12.36
C ASN A 139 0.08 19.59 12.76
N SER A 140 -0.92 18.74 12.50
CA SER A 140 -2.33 18.99 12.84
C SER A 140 -2.65 18.80 14.33
N GLY A 141 -1.65 18.52 15.18
CA GLY A 141 -1.81 18.48 16.64
C GLY A 141 -2.48 17.23 17.21
N ASP A 142 -2.89 16.26 16.37
CA ASP A 142 -3.75 15.14 16.78
C ASP A 142 -3.02 13.78 16.97
N CYS A 143 -1.68 13.73 16.97
CA CYS A 143 -0.96 12.46 17.04
C CYS A 143 0.32 12.45 17.88
N GLY A 144 0.26 11.72 19.01
CA GLY A 144 1.44 11.29 19.76
C GLY A 144 2.31 10.28 19.00
N GLU A 145 3.61 10.27 19.33
CA GLU A 145 4.71 9.53 18.68
C GLU A 145 4.41 8.06 18.34
N ASN A 146 3.55 7.38 19.08
CA ASN A 146 3.24 5.95 18.93
C ASN A 146 2.61 5.55 17.58
N ARG A 147 2.04 6.47 16.80
CA ARG A 147 1.44 6.12 15.49
C ARG A 147 2.44 6.09 14.32
N SER A 148 3.61 6.73 14.45
CA SER A 148 4.63 6.80 13.38
C SER A 148 5.27 5.44 13.09
N PHE A 149 5.55 4.63 14.12
CA PHE A 149 6.10 3.28 13.95
C PHE A 149 5.10 2.28 13.34
N ARG A 150 3.79 2.47 13.56
CA ARG A 150 2.74 1.65 12.95
C ARG A 150 2.70 1.83 11.42
N PHE A 151 2.98 3.04 10.93
CA PHE A 151 3.12 3.33 9.51
C PHE A 151 4.28 2.53 8.89
N LEU A 152 5.48 2.62 9.47
CA LEU A 152 6.65 1.86 8.97
C LEU A 152 6.40 0.36 9.00
N PHE A 153 5.75 -0.14 10.06
CA PHE A 153 5.38 -1.55 10.16
C PHE A 153 4.38 -1.99 9.07
N GLY A 154 3.49 -1.08 8.62
CA GLY A 154 2.61 -1.29 7.48
C GLY A 154 3.38 -1.54 6.17
N TYR A 155 4.43 -0.76 5.91
CA TYR A 155 5.31 -0.93 4.76
C TYR A 155 6.10 -2.26 4.84
N LEU A 156 6.70 -2.55 6.00
CA LEU A 156 7.37 -3.82 6.27
C LEU A 156 6.45 -5.03 6.01
N LYS A 157 5.19 -4.94 6.44
CA LYS A 157 4.20 -6.01 6.24
C LYS A 157 3.85 -6.21 4.76
N LYS A 158 3.75 -5.14 3.96
CA LYS A 158 3.50 -5.20 2.51
C LYS A 158 4.63 -5.95 1.78
N TYR A 159 5.89 -5.73 2.18
CA TYR A 159 7.07 -6.33 1.56
C TYR A 159 7.70 -7.47 2.37
N ARG A 160 6.95 -8.15 3.24
CA ARG A 160 7.46 -9.19 4.16
C ARG A 160 8.26 -10.32 3.48
N LYS A 161 7.92 -10.66 2.23
CA LYS A 161 8.64 -11.69 1.46
C LYS A 161 10.05 -11.24 1.06
N TYR A 162 10.17 -10.01 0.56
CA TYR A 162 11.46 -9.41 0.19
C TYR A 162 12.32 -9.15 1.43
N PHE A 163 11.71 -8.65 2.51
CA PHE A 163 12.41 -8.51 3.79
C PHE A 163 12.91 -9.86 4.33
N GLY A 164 12.14 -10.94 4.16
CA GLY A 164 12.59 -12.29 4.48
C GLY A 164 13.81 -12.73 3.67
N GLN A 165 13.84 -12.44 2.36
CA GLN A 165 14.99 -12.74 1.50
C GLN A 165 16.25 -11.96 1.94
N ILE A 166 16.09 -10.67 2.25
CA ILE A 166 17.19 -9.84 2.75
C ILE A 166 17.70 -10.39 4.08
N ALA A 167 16.81 -10.76 5.01
CA ALA A 167 17.20 -11.31 6.30
C ALA A 167 17.96 -12.64 6.17
N VAL A 168 17.52 -13.53 5.28
CA VAL A 168 18.22 -14.79 5.00
C VAL A 168 19.58 -14.54 4.35
N GLY A 169 19.66 -13.62 3.38
CA GLY A 169 20.92 -13.24 2.74
C GLY A 169 21.91 -12.64 3.73
N LEU A 170 21.44 -11.77 4.63
CA LEU A 170 22.24 -11.20 5.70
C LEU A 170 22.76 -12.28 6.66
N ALA A 171 21.88 -13.20 7.08
CA ALA A 171 22.26 -14.29 7.97
C ALA A 171 23.31 -15.23 7.36
N LEU A 172 23.17 -15.58 6.07
CA LEU A 172 24.17 -16.35 5.33
C LEU A 172 25.50 -15.60 5.22
N GLY A 173 25.46 -14.29 4.95
CA GLY A 173 26.65 -13.44 4.92
C GLY A 173 27.39 -13.43 6.27
N CYS A 174 26.66 -13.29 7.38
CA CYS A 174 27.23 -13.35 8.72
C CYS A 174 27.82 -14.73 9.05
N LEU A 175 27.17 -15.82 8.62
CA LEU A 175 27.70 -17.17 8.80
C LEU A 175 29.02 -17.38 8.03
N LEU A 176 29.10 -16.89 6.79
CA LEU A 176 30.32 -16.98 5.99
C LEU A 176 31.45 -16.14 6.59
N GLN A 177 31.13 -14.94 7.09
CA GLN A 177 32.10 -14.09 7.81
C GLN A 177 32.64 -14.77 9.08
N LEU A 178 31.86 -15.62 9.74
CA LEU A 178 32.32 -16.39 10.90
C LEU A 178 33.32 -17.48 10.53
N VAL A 179 33.39 -17.95 9.27
CA VAL A 179 34.35 -18.98 8.86
C VAL A 179 35.80 -18.48 8.99
N LEU A 180 36.06 -17.20 8.68
CA LEU A 180 37.40 -16.61 8.73
C LEU A 180 38.08 -16.65 10.11
N PRO A 181 37.45 -16.23 11.23
CA PRO A 181 38.06 -16.34 12.55
C PRO A 181 38.31 -17.80 12.97
N PHE A 182 37.43 -18.74 12.60
CA PHE A 182 37.66 -20.18 12.87
C PHE A 182 38.83 -20.74 12.05
N LEU A 183 38.95 -20.37 10.77
CA LEU A 183 40.11 -20.74 9.95
C LEU A 183 41.41 -20.16 10.51
N THR A 184 41.39 -18.88 10.92
CA THR A 184 42.55 -18.21 11.51
C THR A 184 42.98 -18.91 12.81
N GLN A 185 42.02 -19.29 13.66
CA GLN A 185 42.30 -20.07 14.87
C GLN A 185 42.91 -21.44 14.52
N ALA A 186 42.33 -22.18 13.56
CA ALA A 186 42.82 -23.49 13.15
C ALA A 186 44.25 -23.42 12.57
N ILE A 187 44.58 -22.37 11.82
CA ILE A 187 45.94 -22.15 11.30
C ILE A 187 46.94 -22.00 12.46
N VAL A 188 46.62 -21.21 13.48
CA VAL A 188 47.51 -20.98 14.63
C VAL A 188 47.63 -22.24 15.50
N ASP A 189 46.49 -22.83 15.88
CA ASP A 189 46.43 -23.92 16.85
C ASP A 189 46.90 -25.26 16.29
N VAL A 190 46.64 -25.53 15.00
CA VAL A 190 46.98 -26.82 14.36
C VAL A 190 48.16 -26.66 13.41
N GLY A 191 48.12 -25.69 12.50
CA GLY A 191 49.15 -25.50 11.48
C GLY A 191 50.51 -25.11 12.07
N VAL A 192 50.56 -24.03 12.83
CA VAL A 192 51.82 -23.49 13.39
C VAL A 192 52.33 -24.36 14.55
N LYS A 193 51.44 -24.79 15.45
CA LYS A 193 51.82 -25.59 16.63
C LYS A 193 52.35 -26.98 16.28
N ASN A 194 51.75 -27.66 15.30
CA ASN A 194 52.19 -29.00 14.88
C ASN A 194 53.21 -28.99 13.72
N ARG A 195 53.61 -27.81 13.23
CA ARG A 195 54.51 -27.61 12.07
C ARG A 195 54.03 -28.32 10.79
N ASP A 196 52.72 -28.44 10.60
CA ASP A 196 52.15 -29.04 9.39
C ASP A 196 51.94 -27.97 8.31
N ILE A 197 52.98 -27.76 7.52
CA ILE A 197 53.03 -26.76 6.45
C ILE A 197 52.08 -27.15 5.30
N GLY A 198 51.76 -28.44 5.14
CA GLY A 198 50.80 -28.93 4.15
C GLY A 198 49.38 -28.49 4.46
N PHE A 199 48.97 -28.56 5.74
CA PHE A 199 47.68 -28.06 6.20
C PHE A 199 47.55 -26.54 6.03
N VAL A 200 48.61 -25.78 6.32
CA VAL A 200 48.62 -24.31 6.16
C VAL A 200 48.47 -23.91 4.70
N TRP A 201 49.18 -24.56 3.76
CA TRP A 201 49.02 -24.30 2.33
C TRP A 201 47.64 -24.71 1.80
N LEU A 202 47.07 -25.81 2.30
CA LEU A 202 45.74 -26.27 1.89
C LEU A 202 44.63 -25.30 2.31
N VAL A 203 44.76 -24.65 3.47
CA VAL A 203 43.81 -23.64 3.95
C VAL A 203 44.01 -22.27 3.28
N LEU A 204 45.24 -21.91 2.87
CA LEU A 204 45.54 -20.64 2.19
C LEU A 204 45.28 -20.66 0.67
N LEU A 205 45.42 -21.82 0.01
CA LEU A 205 45.12 -22.02 -1.42
C LEU A 205 43.70 -22.53 -1.68
N GLY A 206 43.01 -22.99 -0.63
CA GLY A 206 41.59 -23.41 -0.68
C GLY A 206 40.63 -22.23 -0.75
#